data_AF-A0A7X7YV59-F1
#
_entry.id   AF-A0A7X7YV59-F1
#
_cell.length_a   1.000
_cell.length_b   1.000
_cell.length_c   1.000
_cell.angle_alpha   90.00
_cell.angle_beta   90.00
_cell.angle_gamma   90.00
#
_symmetry.space_group_name_H-M   'P 1'
#
loop_
_entity.id
_entity.type
_entity.pdbx_description
1 polymer ?
#
loop_
_entity_poly.entity_id
_entity_poly.type
_entity_poly.pdbx_seq_one_letter_code
_entity_poly.pdbx_strand_id
1 'polypeptide(L)'
;MRLARLVAVVVGIGSLYAGLCDAQSQTPAKRTRVEVEALIRQVGTTQPDWWDSVPLAYPPTLDLDWPLRDNGPWDARRNVGQYLWDVVNPNPDRWREGIKLVNHLMIRNKDDRAKLARSTETLGRMFHDLMEDYA
;
A
#
# COMPACT_ATOMS: atom_id res chain seq x y z
N MET A 1 37.61 14.71 71.92
CA MET A 1 37.38 16.06 71.36
C MET A 1 37.48 15.98 69.84
N ARG A 2 36.48 16.55 69.15
CA ARG A 2 36.33 16.69 67.67
C ARG A 2 35.97 15.41 66.90
N LEU A 3 35.10 15.42 65.89
CA LEU A 3 33.86 16.14 65.57
C LEU A 3 33.22 15.36 64.39
N ALA A 4 31.90 15.46 64.25
CA ALA A 4 31.02 14.77 63.29
C ALA A 4 31.33 14.87 61.77
N ARG A 5 30.82 13.89 61.00
CA ARG A 5 29.99 13.97 59.75
C ARG A 5 30.02 12.59 59.02
N LEU A 6 29.02 11.70 59.07
CA LEU A 6 27.68 11.61 58.43
C LEU A 6 27.65 11.43 56.89
N VAL A 7 26.92 10.36 56.46
CA VAL A 7 26.26 10.05 55.15
C VAL A 7 27.07 9.20 54.13
N ALA A 8 26.80 7.87 53.98
CA ALA A 8 25.82 7.14 53.11
C ALA A 8 26.34 6.93 51.66
N VAL A 9 26.09 5.87 50.86
CA VAL A 9 25.28 4.64 50.89
C VAL A 9 25.63 3.83 49.59
N VAL A 10 25.72 2.49 49.70
CA VAL A 10 25.22 1.43 48.76
C VAL A 10 25.83 1.19 47.34
N VAL A 11 26.35 -0.05 47.19
CA VAL A 11 26.26 -1.04 46.08
C VAL A 11 27.10 -0.90 44.81
N GLY A 12 27.78 -2.01 44.49
CA GLY A 12 28.18 -2.40 43.14
C GLY A 12 28.57 -3.89 43.10
N ILE A 13 27.59 -4.81 42.99
CA ILE A 13 27.83 -6.23 42.67
C ILE A 13 27.12 -6.55 41.35
N GLY A 14 27.91 -7.02 40.38
CA GLY A 14 27.53 -8.07 39.42
C GLY A 14 26.52 -7.71 38.32
N SER A 15 27.01 -7.17 37.21
CA SER A 15 26.27 -7.19 35.94
C SER A 15 26.42 -8.54 35.24
N LEU A 16 25.46 -9.44 35.46
CA LEU A 16 25.15 -10.57 34.56
C LEU A 16 23.82 -10.26 33.90
N TYR A 17 23.86 -9.62 32.72
CA TYR A 17 22.65 -9.47 31.89
C TYR A 17 22.42 -10.79 31.15
N ALA A 18 21.60 -11.65 31.75
CA ALA A 18 20.89 -12.67 31.00
C ALA A 18 19.89 -11.97 30.09
N GLY A 19 20.13 -12.03 28.78
CA GLY A 19 19.20 -11.55 27.77
C GLY A 19 17.89 -12.33 27.85
N LEU A 20 16.86 -11.70 28.39
CA LEU A 20 15.48 -12.10 28.23
C LEU A 20 15.13 -11.90 26.75
N CYS A 21 15.15 -12.99 25.99
CA CYS A 21 14.44 -13.06 24.72
C CYS A 21 12.94 -12.97 25.04
N ASP A 22 12.40 -11.76 25.10
CA ASP A 22 10.96 -11.54 25.03
C ASP A 22 10.49 -11.91 23.62
N ALA A 23 10.23 -13.20 23.41
CA ALA A 23 9.36 -13.66 22.35
C ALA A 23 7.93 -13.24 22.70
N GLN A 24 7.60 -11.97 22.48
CA GLN A 24 6.21 -11.50 22.51
C GLN A 24 5.46 -12.22 21.40
N SER A 25 4.83 -13.33 21.78
CA SER A 25 3.81 -13.99 20.98
C SER A 25 2.70 -12.98 20.76
N GLN A 26 2.64 -12.39 19.56
CA GLN A 26 1.56 -11.50 19.19
C GLN A 26 0.26 -12.30 19.17
N THR A 27 -0.54 -12.19 20.22
CA THR A 27 -1.93 -12.60 20.19
C THR A 27 -2.58 -11.94 18.97
N PRO A 28 -3.31 -12.67 18.09
CA PRO A 28 -3.95 -12.07 16.94
C PRO A 28 -4.83 -10.90 17.40
N ALA A 29 -4.47 -9.68 17.01
CA ALA A 29 -5.20 -8.49 17.43
C ALA A 29 -6.61 -8.55 16.84
N LYS A 30 -7.61 -8.87 17.68
CA LYS A 30 -9.02 -8.79 17.29
C LYS A 30 -9.45 -7.32 17.32
N ARG A 31 -9.26 -6.61 16.20
CA ARG A 31 -9.81 -5.28 16.01
C ARG A 31 -11.34 -5.37 15.89
N THR A 32 -12.03 -4.41 16.49
CA THR A 32 -13.46 -4.17 16.28
C THR A 32 -13.70 -3.57 14.90
N ARG A 33 -14.94 -3.65 14.41
CA ARG A 33 -15.32 -3.05 13.11
C ARG A 33 -15.01 -1.55 13.05
N VAL A 34 -15.28 -0.82 14.13
CA VAL A 34 -15.03 0.63 14.19
C VAL A 34 -13.54 0.95 14.10
N GLU A 35 -12.69 0.16 14.75
CA GLU A 35 -11.23 0.31 14.67
C GLU A 35 -10.71 0.00 13.26
N VAL A 36 -11.28 -1.00 12.58
CA VAL A 36 -10.94 -1.32 11.18
C VAL A 36 -11.37 -0.19 10.24
N GLU A 37 -12.59 0.32 10.37
CA GLU A 37 -13.08 1.45 9.54
C GLU A 37 -12.26 2.73 9.77
N ALA A 38 -11.84 2.99 11.02
CA ALA A 38 -10.95 4.10 11.35
C ALA A 38 -9.57 3.93 10.71
N LEU A 39 -9.01 2.72 10.75
CA LEU A 39 -7.73 2.40 10.13
C LEU A 39 -7.79 2.55 8.60
N ILE A 40 -8.83 2.01 7.96
CA ILE A 40 -9.05 2.15 6.51
C ILE A 40 -9.10 3.63 6.12
N ARG A 41 -9.80 4.47 6.90
CA ARG A 41 -9.87 5.90 6.65
C ARG A 41 -8.52 6.59 6.79
N GLN A 42 -7.76 6.23 7.83
CA GLN A 42 -6.44 6.80 8.07
C GLN A 42 -5.44 6.42 6.96
N VAL A 43 -5.36 5.13 6.64
CA VAL A 43 -4.41 4.61 5.65
C VAL A 43 -4.85 4.96 4.23
N GLY A 44 -6.14 4.81 3.90
CA GLY A 44 -6.67 5.07 2.56
C GLY A 44 -6.67 6.55 2.14
N THR A 45 -6.43 7.47 3.07
CA THR A 45 -6.21 8.91 2.76
C THR A 45 -4.73 9.26 2.65
N THR A 46 -3.85 8.32 2.95
CA THR A 46 -2.40 8.49 2.85
C THR A 46 -1.92 7.96 1.52
N GLN A 47 -1.17 8.78 0.79
CA GLN A 47 -0.57 8.36 -0.47
C GLN A 47 0.63 7.43 -0.20
N PRO A 48 0.86 6.39 -1.03
CA PRO A 48 2.06 5.57 -0.93
C PRO A 48 3.34 6.40 -1.09
N ASP A 49 4.38 6.04 -0.35
CA ASP A 49 5.71 6.66 -0.37
C ASP A 49 6.36 6.74 -1.77
N TRP A 50 6.10 5.76 -2.62
CA TRP A 50 6.62 5.73 -4.00
C TRP A 50 5.85 6.63 -4.98
N TRP A 51 4.68 7.14 -4.64
CA TRP A 51 3.74 7.71 -5.62
C TRP A 51 4.32 8.85 -6.46
N ASP A 52 5.01 9.79 -5.82
CA ASP A 52 5.59 10.96 -6.49
C ASP A 52 6.86 10.62 -7.26
N SER A 53 7.53 9.51 -6.93
CA SER A 53 8.73 9.04 -7.64
C SER A 53 8.44 8.35 -8.98
N VAL A 54 7.21 7.85 -9.16
CA VAL A 54 6.81 7.08 -10.34
C VAL A 54 6.08 7.99 -11.33
N PRO A 55 6.55 8.16 -12.57
CA PRO A 55 5.83 8.96 -13.57
C PRO A 55 4.55 8.25 -14.02
N LEU A 56 3.56 9.03 -14.45
CA LEU A 56 2.41 8.48 -15.18
C LEU A 56 2.84 8.18 -16.62
N ALA A 57 3.10 6.91 -16.94
CA ALA A 57 3.57 6.47 -18.25
C ALA A 57 2.65 5.39 -18.85
N TYR A 58 2.22 5.60 -20.10
CA TYR A 58 1.43 4.64 -20.87
C TYR A 58 1.59 4.91 -22.38
N PRO A 59 1.31 3.93 -23.26
CA PRO A 59 1.38 4.13 -24.70
C PRO A 59 0.43 5.25 -25.15
N PRO A 60 0.85 6.16 -26.04
CA PRO A 60 0.00 7.27 -26.50
C PRO A 60 -1.22 6.79 -27.32
N THR A 61 -1.23 5.53 -27.74
CA THR A 61 -2.32 4.90 -28.49
C THR A 61 -3.40 4.27 -27.59
N LEU A 62 -3.20 4.28 -26.27
CA LEU A 62 -4.12 3.65 -25.34
C LEU A 62 -5.41 4.46 -25.23
N ASP A 63 -6.56 3.79 -25.37
CA ASP A 63 -7.87 4.39 -25.23
C ASP A 63 -8.21 4.62 -23.75
N LEU A 64 -8.01 5.86 -23.31
CA LEU A 64 -8.25 6.29 -21.93
C LEU A 64 -9.74 6.46 -21.58
N ASP A 65 -10.63 6.31 -22.55
CA ASP A 65 -12.05 6.19 -22.25
C ASP A 65 -12.38 4.77 -21.74
N TRP A 66 -11.41 3.85 -21.81
CA TRP A 66 -11.43 2.50 -21.23
C TRP A 66 -12.74 1.75 -21.51
N PRO A 67 -13.07 1.49 -22.77
CA PRO A 67 -14.27 0.72 -23.10
C PRO A 67 -14.17 -0.69 -22.50
N LEU A 68 -15.31 -1.25 -22.07
CA LEU A 68 -15.35 -2.61 -21.50
C LEU A 68 -14.88 -3.67 -22.51
N ARG A 69 -15.17 -3.45 -23.78
CA ARG A 69 -14.72 -4.29 -24.89
C ARG A 69 -14.19 -3.38 -25.98
N ASP A 70 -13.05 -3.73 -26.57
CA ASP A 70 -12.63 -3.13 -27.82
C ASP A 70 -13.33 -3.86 -28.97
N ASN A 71 -13.77 -3.10 -29.98
CA ASN A 71 -14.35 -3.66 -31.20
C ASN A 71 -13.22 -3.97 -32.17
N GLY A 72 -12.48 -5.05 -31.89
CA GLY A 72 -11.34 -5.44 -32.72
C GLY A 72 -10.58 -6.65 -32.18
N PRO A 73 -9.50 -7.05 -32.87
CA PRO A 73 -8.54 -8.00 -32.36
C PRO A 73 -7.95 -7.55 -31.01
N TRP A 74 -7.38 -8.49 -30.27
CA TRP A 74 -6.62 -8.15 -29.06
C TRP A 74 -5.43 -7.24 -29.41
N ASP A 75 -5.39 -6.06 -28.80
CA ASP A 75 -4.35 -5.05 -28.95
C ASP A 75 -4.10 -4.32 -27.62
N ALA A 76 -3.08 -4.79 -26.89
CA ALA A 76 -2.61 -4.20 -25.64
C ALA A 76 -2.02 -2.78 -25.80
N ARG A 77 -1.87 -2.25 -27.02
CA ARG A 77 -1.49 -0.85 -27.25
C ARG A 77 -2.69 0.08 -27.32
N ARG A 78 -3.91 -0.46 -27.43
CA ARG A 78 -5.17 0.28 -27.57
C ARG A 78 -6.09 0.07 -26.38
N ASN A 79 -6.29 -1.16 -25.91
CA ASN A 79 -7.22 -1.41 -24.81
C ASN A 79 -6.50 -1.45 -23.44
N VAL A 80 -6.96 -0.64 -22.48
CA VAL A 80 -6.39 -0.59 -21.13
C VAL A 80 -6.41 -1.94 -20.42
N GLY A 81 -7.52 -2.70 -20.48
CA GLY A 81 -7.60 -3.99 -19.80
C GLY A 81 -6.57 -4.98 -20.33
N GLN A 82 -6.38 -4.98 -21.66
CA GLN A 82 -5.39 -5.82 -22.34
C GLN A 82 -3.96 -5.35 -22.06
N TYR A 83 -3.71 -4.04 -21.99
CA TYR A 83 -2.44 -3.47 -21.56
C TYR A 83 -2.07 -3.88 -20.14
N LEU A 84 -3.04 -3.79 -19.20
CA LEU A 84 -2.82 -4.23 -17.83
C LEU A 84 -2.46 -5.72 -17.78
N TRP A 85 -3.16 -6.54 -18.57
CA TRP A 85 -2.94 -7.99 -18.61
C TRP A 85 -1.59 -8.39 -19.22
N ASP A 86 -1.28 -7.93 -20.44
CA ASP A 86 -0.09 -8.39 -21.19
C ASP A 86 1.20 -7.66 -20.78
N VAL A 87 1.08 -6.42 -20.27
CA VAL A 87 2.22 -5.53 -20.14
C VAL A 87 2.47 -5.12 -18.69
N VAL A 88 1.45 -4.88 -17.87
CA VAL A 88 1.67 -4.49 -16.46
C VAL A 88 1.81 -5.72 -15.59
N ASN A 89 0.81 -6.61 -15.57
CA ASN A 89 0.75 -7.77 -14.68
C ASN A 89 2.04 -8.62 -14.68
N PRO A 90 2.62 -9.04 -15.83
CA PRO A 90 3.80 -9.90 -15.83
C PRO A 90 5.10 -9.18 -15.47
N ASN A 91 5.10 -7.84 -15.28
CA ASN A 91 6.30 -7.04 -15.09
C ASN A 91 6.26 -6.27 -13.76
N PRO A 92 6.89 -6.79 -12.68
CA PRO A 92 6.89 -6.16 -11.35
C PRO A 92 7.34 -4.70 -11.32
N ASP A 93 8.34 -4.35 -12.13
CA ASP A 93 8.84 -2.98 -12.25
C ASP A 93 7.78 -2.00 -12.77
N ARG A 94 6.71 -2.51 -13.38
CA ARG A 94 5.63 -1.73 -13.98
C ARG A 94 4.37 -1.66 -13.14
N TRP A 95 4.30 -2.40 -12.03
CA TRP A 95 3.08 -2.45 -11.20
C TRP A 95 2.67 -1.08 -10.68
N ARG A 96 3.63 -0.29 -10.19
CA ARG A 96 3.38 1.07 -9.69
C ARG A 96 2.89 2.02 -10.80
N GLU A 97 3.48 1.93 -12.00
CA GLU A 97 3.02 2.69 -13.17
C GLU A 97 1.59 2.33 -13.54
N GLY A 98 1.27 1.03 -13.54
CA GLY A 98 -0.07 0.53 -13.81
C GLY A 98 -1.10 1.01 -12.80
N ILE A 99 -0.77 0.99 -11.50
CA ILE A 99 -1.64 1.54 -10.43
C ILE A 99 -1.88 3.03 -10.68
N LYS A 100 -0.83 3.78 -11.02
CA LYS A 100 -0.95 5.22 -11.32
C LYS A 100 -1.83 5.48 -12.55
N LEU A 101 -1.73 4.65 -13.59
CA LEU A 101 -2.62 4.69 -14.75
C LEU A 101 -4.08 4.44 -14.37
N VAL A 102 -4.37 3.40 -13.58
CA VAL A 102 -5.77 3.11 -13.18
C VAL A 102 -6.34 4.21 -12.29
N ASN A 103 -5.54 4.78 -11.39
CA ASN A 103 -5.95 5.94 -10.60
C ASN A 103 -6.23 7.17 -11.48
N HIS A 104 -5.40 7.42 -12.49
CA HIS A 104 -5.66 8.47 -13.48
C HIS A 104 -6.99 8.24 -14.21
N LEU A 105 -7.29 7.00 -14.62
CA LEU A 105 -8.55 6.64 -15.27
C LEU A 105 -9.76 6.76 -14.33
N MET A 106 -9.59 6.44 -13.04
CA MET A 106 -10.61 6.64 -12.01
C MET A 106 -11.00 8.11 -11.88
N ILE A 107 -10.01 9.01 -11.82
CA ILE A 107 -10.24 10.46 -11.71
C ILE A 107 -10.85 11.00 -13.00
N ARG A 108 -10.31 10.60 -14.16
CA ARG A 108 -10.79 11.02 -15.48
C ARG A 108 -12.26 10.65 -15.71
N ASN A 109 -12.65 9.43 -15.31
CA ASN A 109 -13.97 8.87 -15.57
C ASN A 109 -14.89 8.91 -14.33
N LYS A 110 -14.62 9.78 -13.35
CA LYS A 110 -15.33 9.82 -12.06
C LYS A 110 -16.85 10.01 -12.18
N ASP A 111 -17.32 10.65 -13.24
CA ASP A 111 -18.74 10.94 -13.48
C ASP A 111 -19.46 9.78 -14.20
N ASP A 112 -18.72 8.81 -14.74
CA ASP A 112 -19.25 7.55 -15.24
C ASP A 112 -19.17 6.50 -14.12
N ARG A 113 -20.33 6.21 -13.51
CA ARG A 113 -20.43 5.29 -12.37
C ARG A 113 -19.87 3.89 -12.66
N ALA A 114 -20.04 3.39 -13.88
CA ALA A 114 -19.56 2.05 -14.25
C ALA A 114 -18.03 2.04 -14.36
N LYS A 115 -17.45 3.07 -14.98
CA LYS A 115 -15.99 3.20 -15.09
C LYS A 115 -15.35 3.51 -13.74
N LEU A 116 -15.97 4.34 -12.91
CA LEU A 116 -15.53 4.60 -11.54
C LEU A 116 -15.46 3.30 -10.73
N ALA A 117 -16.56 2.54 -10.69
CA ALA A 117 -16.63 1.28 -9.95
C ALA A 117 -15.55 0.29 -10.42
N ARG A 118 -15.40 0.10 -11.74
CA ARG A 118 -14.38 -0.79 -12.29
C ARG A 118 -12.96 -0.31 -11.99
N SER A 119 -12.71 1.00 -12.00
CA SER A 119 -11.40 1.56 -11.66
C SER A 119 -11.06 1.29 -10.19
N THR A 120 -12.01 1.50 -9.29
CA THR A 120 -11.86 1.21 -7.85
C THR A 120 -11.61 -0.28 -7.60
N GLU A 121 -12.39 -1.16 -8.23
CA GLU A 121 -12.19 -2.61 -8.14
C GLU A 121 -10.81 -3.02 -8.67
N THR A 122 -10.40 -2.47 -9.81
CA THR A 122 -9.10 -2.75 -10.41
C THR A 122 -7.96 -2.27 -9.51
N LEU A 123 -8.07 -1.09 -8.89
CA LEU A 123 -7.08 -0.61 -7.92
C LEU A 123 -6.97 -1.54 -6.72
N GLY A 124 -8.10 -1.93 -6.12
CA GLY A 124 -8.10 -2.88 -5.01
C GLY A 124 -7.41 -4.20 -5.37
N ARG A 125 -7.74 -4.77 -6.54
CA ARG A 125 -7.08 -5.96 -7.06
C ARG A 125 -5.59 -5.76 -7.29
N MET A 126 -5.16 -4.63 -7.84
CA MET A 126 -3.74 -4.38 -8.10
C MET A 126 -2.93 -4.18 -6.82
N PHE A 127 -3.47 -3.47 -5.82
CA PHE A 127 -2.82 -3.39 -4.51
C PHE A 127 -2.73 -4.76 -3.84
N HIS A 128 -3.81 -5.55 -3.87
CA HIS A 128 -3.83 -6.89 -3.28
C HIS A 128 -2.91 -7.90 -4.02
N ASP A 129 -3.08 -8.05 -5.34
CA ASP A 129 -2.43 -9.11 -6.11
C ASP A 129 -1.00 -8.76 -6.54
N LEU A 130 -0.75 -7.48 -6.83
CA LEU A 130 0.56 -7.04 -7.32
C LEU A 130 1.42 -6.48 -6.18
N MET A 131 0.85 -5.62 -5.33
CA MET A 131 1.64 -5.04 -4.23
C MET A 131 1.65 -5.92 -2.97
N GLU A 132 0.89 -7.03 -2.97
CA GLU A 132 0.69 -7.89 -1.79
C GLU A 132 0.21 -7.08 -0.56
N ASP A 133 -0.51 -6.00 -0.82
CA ASP A 133 -1.07 -5.12 0.21
C ASP A 133 -2.43 -5.69 0.64
N TYR A 134 -2.38 -6.54 1.66
CA TYR A 134 -3.54 -7.24 2.23
C TYR A 134 -4.30 -6.43 3.30
N ALA A 135 -3.96 -5.15 3.48
CA ALA A 135 -4.44 -4.31 4.58
C ALA A 135 -5.96 -4.09 4.59
#